data_AF-H2C925-F1
#
_entry.id   AF-H2C925-F1
#
_cell.length_a   1.000
_cell.length_b   1.000
_cell.length_c   1.000
_cell.angle_alpha   90.00
_cell.angle_beta   90.00
_cell.angle_gamma   90.00
#
_symmetry.space_group_name_H-M   'P 1'
#
loop_
_entity.id
_entity.type
_entity.pdbx_description
1 polymer ?
#
loop_
_entity_poly.entity_id
_entity_poly.type
_entity_poly.pdbx_seq_one_letter_code
_entity_poly.pdbx_strand_id
1 'polypeptide(L)' 'MSLTKLAQEAGVRYWTARSEVEQLERNGYVEVFSSGRVRIVRVNLENRKVIIVKNLLEELEDI' A
#
# COMPACT_ATOMS: atom_id res chain seq x y z
N MET A 1 3.86 -5.17 -4.40
CA MET A 1 5.23 -4.63 -4.27
C MET A 1 5.85 -5.10 -2.96
N SER A 2 7.18 -5.22 -2.83
CA SER A 2 7.78 -5.57 -1.52
C SER A 2 7.79 -4.36 -0.57
N LEU A 3 7.68 -4.59 0.74
CA LEU A 3 7.71 -3.51 1.74
C LEU A 3 9.02 -2.71 1.69
N THR A 4 10.14 -3.37 1.41
CA THR A 4 11.44 -2.69 1.23
C THR A 4 11.42 -1.74 0.04
N LYS A 5 10.89 -2.18 -1.11
CA LYS A 5 10.79 -1.36 -2.32
C LYS A 5 9.81 -0.20 -2.10
N LEU A 6 8.68 -0.46 -1.45
CA LEU A 6 7.72 0.58 -1.07
C LEU A 6 8.37 1.66 -0.18
N ALA A 7 9.16 1.26 0.82
CA ALA A 7 9.86 2.23 1.68
C ALA A 7 10.86 3.08 0.89
N GLN A 8 11.58 2.47 -0.05
CA GLN A 8 12.52 3.18 -0.94
C GLN A 8 11.82 4.19 -1.84
N GLU A 9 10.75 3.78 -2.53
CA GLU A 9 10.00 4.66 -3.44
C GLU A 9 9.27 5.79 -2.69
N ALA A 10 8.76 5.51 -1.49
CA ALA A 10 8.13 6.52 -0.64
C ALA A 10 9.15 7.46 0.05
N GLY A 11 10.45 7.19 -0.04
CA GLY A 11 11.49 8.02 0.60
C GLY A 11 11.46 7.99 2.13
N VAL A 12 10.95 6.91 2.74
CA VAL A 12 10.82 6.79 4.21
C VAL A 12 11.63 5.62 4.77
N ARG A 13 11.90 5.66 6.08
CA ARG A 13 12.57 4.54 6.77
C ARG A 13 11.68 3.30 6.74
N TYR A 14 12.30 2.12 6.66
CA TYR A 14 11.60 0.83 6.66
C TYR A 14 10.62 0.68 7.83
N TRP A 15 11.02 1.09 9.04
CA TRP A 15 10.17 1.01 10.25
C TRP A 15 8.92 1.89 10.13
N THR A 16 9.06 3.07 9.52
CA THR A 16 7.95 3.97 9.24
C THR A 16 7.00 3.34 8.22
N ALA A 17 7.52 2.90 7.06
CA ALA A 17 6.71 2.23 6.05
C ALA A 17 5.98 1.00 6.62
N ARG A 18 6.66 0.22 7.47
CA ARG A 18 6.06 -0.93 8.15
C ARG A 18 4.90 -0.51 9.05
N SER A 19 5.09 0.49 9.90
CA SER A 19 4.05 1.00 10.80
C SER A 19 2.83 1.52 10.03
N GLU A 20 3.06 2.28 8.96
CA GLU A 20 1.97 2.80 8.11
C GLU A 20 1.23 1.67 7.38
N VAL A 21 1.96 0.70 6.82
CA VAL A 21 1.35 -0.47 6.15
C VAL A 21 0.53 -1.31 7.13
N GLU A 22 1.02 -1.51 8.35
CA GLU A 22 0.26 -2.24 9.40
C GLU A 22 -1.04 -1.49 9.78
N GLN A 23 -1.05 -0.15 9.75
CA GLN A 23 -2.28 0.63 9.93
C GLN A 23 -3.22 0.51 8.74
N LEU A 24 -2.70 0.61 7.51
CA LEU A 24 -3.50 0.45 6.28
C LEU A 24 -4.11 -0.94 6.18
N GLU A 25 -3.39 -1.98 6.60
CA GLU A 25 -3.85 -3.37 6.64
C GLU A 25 -4.98 -3.54 7.65
N ARG A 26 -4.84 -3.00 8.88
CA ARG A 26 -5.91 -3.02 9.89
C ARG A 26 -7.21 -2.36 9.41
N ASN A 27 -7.08 -1.33 8.57
CA ASN A 27 -8.22 -0.64 7.97
C ASN A 27 -8.76 -1.33 6.70
N GLY A 28 -8.14 -2.43 6.27
CA GLY A 28 -8.52 -3.21 5.10
C GLY A 28 -8.21 -2.52 3.77
N TYR A 29 -7.29 -1.55 3.73
CA TYR A 29 -6.91 -0.82 2.51
C TYR A 29 -5.82 -1.52 1.72
N VAL A 30 -5.00 -2.33 2.39
CA VAL A 30 -3.96 -3.15 1.77
C VAL A 30 -4.01 -4.55 2.36
N GLU A 31 -3.50 -5.51 1.59
CA GLU A 31 -3.24 -6.89 2.01
C GLU A 31 -1.73 -7.09 2.09
N VAL A 32 -1.26 -7.73 3.17
CA VAL A 32 0.16 -8.07 3.32
C VAL A 32 0.35 -9.58 3.29
N PHE A 33 1.05 -10.04 2.26
CA PHE A 33 1.45 -11.43 2.14
C PHE A 33 2.88 -11.59 2.63
N SER A 34 3.11 -12.58 3.51
CA SER A 34 4.46 -12.91 3.99
C SER A 34 4.95 -14.18 3.30
N SER A 35 6.13 -14.10 2.68
CA SER A 35 6.84 -15.26 2.14
C SER A 35 8.28 -15.25 2.63
N GLY A 36 8.59 -16.11 3.61
CA GLY A 36 9.86 -16.10 4.32
C GLY A 36 10.15 -14.74 4.96
N ARG A 37 11.24 -14.09 4.52
CA ARG A 37 11.66 -12.75 5.01
C ARG A 37 11.05 -11.59 4.23
N VAL A 38 10.34 -11.86 3.14
CA VAL A 38 9.78 -10.83 2.27
C VAL A 38 8.32 -10.58 2.61
N ARG A 39 7.98 -9.31 2.81
CA ARG A 39 6.59 -8.83 2.92
C ARG A 39 6.18 -8.21 1.59
N ILE A 40 5.11 -8.71 1.00
CA ILE A 40 4.50 -8.18 -0.22
C ILE A 40 3.24 -7.41 0.18
N VAL A 41 3.20 -6.13 -0.17
CA VAL A 41 2.06 -5.24 0.02
C VAL A 41 1.28 -5.16 -1.29
N ARG A 42 -0.03 -5.36 -1.22
CA ARG A 42 -0.98 -5.23 -2.34
C ARG A 42 -2.13 -4.32 -1.91
N VAL A 43 -2.56 -3.44 -2.79
CA VAL A 43 -3.76 -2.61 -2.56
C VAL A 43 -5.01 -3.49 -2.61
N ASN A 44 -5.90 -3.35 -1.63
CA ASN A 44 -7.15 -4.11 -1.59
C ASN A 44 -8.20 -3.48 -2.51
N LEU A 45 -8.33 -4.01 -3.73
CA LEU A 45 -9.29 -3.52 -4.73
C LEU A 45 -10.74 -4.00 -4.49
N GLU A 46 -11.01 -4.80 -3.46
CA GLU A 46 -12.37 -5.11 -3.03
C GLU A 46 -12.92 -4.05 -2.08
N ASN A 47 -12.04 -3.20 -1.52
CA ASN A 47 -12.45 -2.13 -0.62
C ASN A 47 -12.95 -0.90 -1.40
N ARG A 48 -14.23 -0.54 -1.21
CA ARG A 48 -14.85 0.60 -1.91
C ARG A 48 -14.13 1.93 -1.71
N LYS A 49 -13.54 2.18 -0.53
CA LYS A 49 -12.78 3.42 -0.27
C LYS A 49 -11.52 3.49 -1.12
N VAL A 50 -10.84 2.35 -1.29
CA VAL A 50 -9.64 2.23 -2.12
C VAL A 50 -9.97 2.45 -3.59
N ILE A 51 -11.07 1.86 -4.09
CA ILE A 51 -11.55 2.07 -5.46
C ILE A 51 -11.80 3.56 -5.73
N ILE A 52 -12.48 4.25 -4.82
CA ILE A 52 -12.76 5.69 -4.97
C ILE A 52 -11.46 6.49 -5.10
N VAL A 53 -10.48 6.26 -4.21
CA VAL A 53 -9.19 6.97 -4.28
C VAL A 53 -8.43 6.65 -5.56
N LYS A 54 -8.42 5.39 -5.99
CA LYS A 54 -7.80 4.97 -7.25
C LYS A 54 -8.40 5.72 -8.44
N ASN A 55 -9.73 5.74 -8.55
CA ASN A 55 -10.42 6.41 -9.64
C ASN A 55 -10.13 7.92 -9.64
N LEU A 56 -10.12 8.57 -8.47
CA LEU A 56 -9.78 9.99 -8.36
C LEU A 56 -8.35 10.28 -8.82
N LEU A 57 -7.39 9.41 -8.49
CA LEU A 57 -6.01 9.58 -8.96
C LEU A 57 -5.89 9.36 -10.48
N GLU A 58 -6.58 8.36 -11.02
CA GLU A 58 -6.61 8.10 -12.46
C GLU A 58 -7.23 9.28 -13.23
N GLU A 59 -8.32 9.87 -12.75
CA GLU A 59 -8.92 11.07 -13.35
C GLU A 59 -7.98 12.29 -13.32
N LEU A 60 -7.12 12.41 -12.30
CA LEU A 60 -6.16 13.52 -12.19
C LEU A 60 -4.94 13.34 -13.11
N GLU A 61 -4.56 12.10 -13.46
CA GLU A 61 -3.47 11.83 -14.41
C GLU A 61 -3.85 12.17 -15.86
N ASP A 62 -5.15 12.19 -16.17
CA ASP A 62 -5.69 12.52 -17.49
C ASP A 62 -5.87 14.04 -17.74
N ILE A 63 -5.49 14.90 -16.78
CA ILE A 63 -5.54 16.39 -16.87
C ILE A 63 -4.18 16.95 -17.28
#